data_AF-A0A2S9G3N3-F1
#
_entry.id   AF-A0A2S9G3N3-F1
#
_cell.length_a   1.000
_cell.length_b   1.000
_cell.length_c   1.000
_cell.angle_alpha   90.00
_cell.angle_beta   90.00
_cell.angle_gamma   90.00
#
_symmetry.space_group_name_H-M   'P 1'
#
loop_
_entity.id
_entity.type
_entity.pdbx_description
1 polymer ?
#
loop_
_entity_poly.entity_id
_entity_poly.type
_entity_poly.pdbx_seq_one_letter_code
_entity_poly.pdbx_strand_id
1 'polypeptide(L)'
;DPSHGSLAAFTDGSFTYRPHTGYSGQDTFTYRINDSANATSNPATVAITVTPVDDAPIAVNDTVTVAEDSGPTLIDVLANDTDI
;
A
#
# COMPACT_ATOMS: atom_id res chain seq x y z
N ASP A 1 7.20 3.56 14.90
CA ASP A 1 6.10 3.42 13.94
C ASP A 1 6.45 2.40 12.87
N PRO A 2 5.43 1.78 12.25
CA PRO A 2 5.62 0.95 11.06
C PRO A 2 6.26 1.73 9.91
N SER A 3 6.98 1.04 9.00
CA SER A 3 7.64 1.67 7.85
C SER A 3 6.76 1.76 6.60
N HIS A 4 5.69 0.96 6.54
CA HIS A 4 4.83 0.80 5.37
C HIS A 4 3.34 1.03 5.70
N GLY A 5 3.07 1.76 6.77
CA GLY A 5 1.74 2.19 7.13
C GLY A 5 1.75 3.26 8.22
N SER A 6 0.56 3.73 8.57
CA SER A 6 0.32 4.65 9.68
C SER A 6 -0.36 3.92 10.83
N LEU A 7 0.00 4.30 12.06
CA LEU A 7 -0.56 3.76 13.28
C LEU A 7 -1.29 4.85 14.07
N ALA A 8 -2.51 4.57 14.53
CA ALA A 8 -3.25 5.45 15.43
C ALA A 8 -3.64 4.71 16.71
N ALA A 9 -3.18 5.22 17.85
CA ALA A 9 -3.42 4.66 19.17
C ALA A 9 -4.70 5.23 19.79
N PHE A 10 -5.42 4.40 20.55
CA PHE A 10 -6.62 4.79 21.29
C PHE A 10 -6.40 4.70 22.80
N THR A 11 -7.27 5.36 23.57
CA THR A 11 -7.18 5.41 25.04
C THR A 11 -7.48 4.09 25.73
N ASP A 12 -8.14 3.15 25.04
CA ASP A 12 -8.40 1.79 25.51
C ASP A 12 -7.20 0.84 25.30
N GLY A 13 -6.10 1.35 24.74
CA GLY A 13 -4.89 0.58 24.44
C GLY A 13 -4.92 -0.16 23.10
N SER A 14 -5.99 0.00 22.30
CA SER A 14 -6.04 -0.52 20.94
C SER A 14 -5.30 0.39 19.95
N PHE A 15 -4.99 -0.18 18.78
CA PHE A 15 -4.36 0.53 17.67
C PHE A 15 -5.09 0.22 16.36
N THR A 16 -5.21 1.23 15.50
CA THR A 16 -5.53 1.02 14.09
C THR A 16 -4.27 1.12 13.26
N TYR A 17 -4.13 0.21 12.30
CA TYR A 17 -3.06 0.20 11.32
C TYR A 17 -3.67 0.40 9.93
N ARG A 18 -3.09 1.30 9.14
CA ARG A 18 -3.46 1.52 7.75
C ARG A 18 -2.21 1.40 6.87
N PRO A 19 -2.09 0.39 5.99
CA PRO A 19 -0.94 0.27 5.10
C PRO A 19 -0.90 1.43 4.09
N HIS A 20 0.28 1.73 3.56
CA HIS A 20 0.41 2.57 2.39
C HIS A 20 -0.27 1.91 1.18
N THR A 21 -0.90 2.72 0.34
CA THR A 21 -1.55 2.24 -0.90
C THR A 21 -0.55 1.49 -1.77
N GLY A 22 -0.94 0.32 -2.30
CA GLY A 22 -0.10 -0.55 -3.13
C GLY A 22 0.96 -1.37 -2.37
N TYR A 23 1.10 -1.20 -1.05
CA TYR A 23 2.07 -2.00 -0.30
C TYR A 23 1.53 -3.39 0.03
N SER A 24 2.33 -4.42 -0.31
CA SER A 24 2.19 -5.78 0.21
C SER A 24 3.52 -6.24 0.78
N GLY A 25 3.49 -6.96 1.90
CA GLY A 25 4.71 -7.36 2.61
C GLY A 25 4.58 -7.36 4.12
N GLN A 26 5.72 -7.41 4.79
CA GLN A 26 5.80 -7.40 6.26
C GLN A 26 6.06 -6.00 6.80
N ASP A 27 5.32 -5.64 7.84
CA ASP A 27 5.57 -4.43 8.62
C ASP A 27 5.60 -4.77 10.12
N THR A 28 6.23 -3.92 10.92
CA THR A 28 6.34 -4.15 12.36
C THR A 28 6.30 -2.85 13.15
N PHE A 29 5.81 -2.93 14.38
CA PHE A 29 6.02 -1.86 15.36
C PHE A 29 6.25 -2.44 16.75
N THR A 30 6.85 -1.63 17.63
CA THR A 30 7.07 -1.99 19.03
C THR A 30 6.25 -1.11 19.95
N TYR A 31 5.83 -1.66 21.09
CA TYR A 31 5.11 -0.94 22.12
C TYR A 31 5.56 -1.34 23.52
N ARG A 32 5.21 -0.51 24.51
CA ARG A 32 5.36 -0.76 25.94
C ARG A 32 4.08 -0.36 26.65
N ILE A 33 3.78 -1.01 27.76
CA ILE A 33 2.62 -0.71 28.61
C ILE A 33 3.14 -0.10 29.91
N ASN A 34 2.47 0.94 30.40
CA ASN A 34 2.69 1.48 31.74
C ASN A 34 1.53 1.03 32.64
N ASP A 35 1.84 0.58 33.86
CA ASP A 35 0.82 0.34 34.87
C ASP A 35 0.41 1.64 35.59
N SER A 36 -0.56 1.53 36.50
CA SER A 36 -1.06 2.67 37.29
C SER A 36 -0.04 3.20 38.32
N ALA A 37 1.07 2.51 38.52
CA ALA A 37 2.18 2.89 39.38
C ALA A 37 3.41 3.41 38.59
N ASN A 38 3.23 3.68 37.28
CA ASN A 38 4.26 4.13 36.34
C ASN A 38 5.40 3.12 36.10
N ALA A 39 5.22 1.83 36.38
CA ALA A 39 6.15 0.82 35.93
C ALA A 39 5.92 0.53 34.44
N THR A 40 7.00 0.54 33.65
CA THR A 40 6.97 0.27 32.21
C THR A 40 7.36 -1.17 31.91
N SER A 41 6.62 -1.85 31.04
CA SER A 41 6.94 -3.20 30.57
C SER A 41 8.23 -3.25 29.72
N ASN A 42 8.77 -4.46 29.51
CA ASN A 42 9.68 -4.70 28.39
C ASN A 42 9.00 -4.34 27.05
N PRO A 43 9.78 -3.99 26.01
CA PRO A 43 9.22 -3.80 24.68
C PRO A 43 8.63 -5.12 24.15
N ALA A 44 7.48 -5.01 23.47
CA ALA A 44 6.85 -6.07 22.72
C ALA A 44 6.72 -5.65 21.25
N THR A 45 6.75 -6.63 20.34
CA THR A 45 6.69 -6.40 18.88
C THR A 45 5.40 -6.94 18.32
N VAL A 46 4.73 -6.14 17.49
CA VAL A 46 3.63 -6.57 16.63
C VAL A 46 4.20 -6.76 15.22
N ALA A 47 4.01 -7.96 14.66
CA ALA A 47 4.32 -8.26 13.27
C ALA A 47 3.03 -8.24 12.45
N ILE A 48 3.05 -7.53 11.33
CA ILE A 48 1.92 -7.31 10.43
C ILE A 48 2.27 -7.92 9.08
N THR A 49 1.35 -8.70 8.52
CA THR A 49 1.43 -9.20 7.16
C THR A 49 0.36 -8.51 6.32
N VAL A 50 0.77 -7.65 5.39
CA VAL A 50 -0.11 -7.01 4.42
C VAL A 50 -0.19 -7.90 3.19
N THR A 51 -1.35 -8.50 2.95
CA THR A 51 -1.61 -9.35 1.79
C THR A 51 -1.91 -8.49 0.56
N PRO A 52 -1.38 -8.83 -0.62
CA PRO A 52 -1.75 -8.15 -1.85
C PRO A 52 -3.24 -8.34 -2.14
N VAL A 53 -3.82 -7.33 -2.79
CA VAL A 53 -5.16 -7.38 -3.37
C VAL A 53 -5.00 -7.17 -4.87
N ASP A 54 -5.77 -7.88 -5.67
CA ASP A 54 -5.81 -7.68 -7.13
C ASP A 54 -6.51 -6.35 -7.41
N ASP A 55 -5.76 -5.39 -7.96
CA ASP A 55 -6.26 -4.08 -8.33
C ASP A 55 -6.70 -4.09 -9.81
N ALA A 56 -7.65 -3.23 -10.17
CA ALA A 56 -8.09 -3.12 -11.56
C ALA A 56 -7.09 -2.26 -12.36
N PRO A 57 -6.73 -2.64 -13.59
CA PRO A 57 -5.83 -1.84 -14.41
C PRO A 57 -6.46 -0.49 -14.75
N ILE A 58 -5.62 0.53 -14.82
CA ILE A 58 -5.98 1.89 -15.20
C ILE A 58 -5.60 2.09 -16.65
N ALA A 59 -6.62 2.15 -17.52
CA ALA A 59 -6.44 2.43 -18.93
C ALA A 59 -6.22 3.94 -19.19
N VAL A 60 -5.31 4.27 -20.11
CA VAL A 60 -5.02 5.64 -20.53
C VAL A 60 -5.36 5.80 -22.02
N ASN A 61 -5.99 6.92 -22.38
CA ASN A 61 -6.39 7.15 -23.77
C ASN A 61 -5.18 7.18 -24.71
N ASP A 62 -5.24 6.38 -25.77
CA ASP A 62 -4.29 6.42 -26.87
C ASP A 62 -4.69 7.44 -27.94
N THR A 63 -3.69 8.01 -28.59
CA THR A 63 -3.89 8.82 -29.80
C THR A 63 -2.86 8.41 -30.83
N VAL A 64 -3.36 8.00 -31.99
CA VAL A 64 -2.53 7.64 -33.16
C VAL A 64 -3.08 8.37 -34.37
N THR A 65 -2.20 8.87 -35.22
CA THR A 65 -2.54 9.45 -36.52
C THR A 65 -1.97 8.54 -37.61
N VAL A 66 -2.79 8.19 -38.59
CA VAL A 66 -2.40 7.35 -39.73
C VAL A 66 -2.71 8.08 -41.04
N ALA A 67 -1.93 7.84 -42.08
CA ALA A 67 -2.26 8.31 -43.42
C ALA A 67 -3.25 7.33 -44.07
N GLU A 68 -4.24 7.85 -44.80
CA GLU A 68 -5.33 7.07 -45.40
C GLU A 68 -4.85 5.94 -46.33
N ASP A 69 -3.68 6.12 -46.95
CA ASP A 69 -3.06 5.15 -47.86
C ASP A 69 -1.79 4.50 -47.27
N SER A 70 -1.61 4.56 -45.94
CA SER A 70 -0.52 3.85 -45.28
C SER A 70 -0.82 2.36 -45.08
N GLY A 71 0.23 1.56 -44.92
CA GLY A 71 0.10 0.16 -44.52
C GLY A 71 -0.40 0.01 -43.07
N PRO A 72 -0.56 -1.23 -42.58
CA PRO A 72 -1.03 -1.48 -41.23
C PRO A 72 -0.16 -0.78 -40.17
N THR A 73 -0.82 -0.09 -39.24
CA THR A 73 -0.17 0.54 -38.08
C THR A 73 -0.44 -0.32 -36.84
N LEU A 74 0.63 -0.71 -36.14
CA LEU A 74 0.52 -1.34 -34.83
C LEU A 74 0.18 -0.27 -33.79
N ILE A 75 -0.87 -0.49 -33.01
CA ILE A 75 -1.23 0.34 -31.86
C ILE A 75 -1.04 -0.52 -30.62
N ASP A 76 -0.06 -0.15 -29.78
CA ASP A 76 0.17 -0.78 -28.50
C ASP A 76 -0.61 -0.04 -27.42
N VAL A 77 -1.81 -0.54 -27.13
CA VAL A 77 -2.72 0.05 -26.15
C VAL A 77 -2.27 -0.19 -24.71
N LEU A 78 -1.30 -1.09 -24.48
CA LEU A 78 -0.80 -1.39 -23.12
C LEU A 78 0.36 -0.48 -22.72
N ALA A 79 0.88 0.32 -23.65
CA ALA A 79 2.12 1.06 -23.45
C ALA A 79 2.04 2.14 -22.36
N ASN A 80 0.84 2.68 -22.11
CA ASN A 80 0.57 3.75 -21.14
C ASN A 80 -0.39 3.32 -20.01
N ASP A 81 -0.89 2.09 -20.06
CA ASP A 81 -1.74 1.51 -19.03
C ASP A 81 -0.91 1.05 -17.83
N THR A 82 -1.47 1.18 -16.62
CA THR A 82 -0.78 0.77 -15.38
C THR A 82 -1.68 -0.07 -14.49
N ASP A 83 -1.08 -0.99 -13.76
CA ASP A 83 -1.69 -1.70 -12.64
C ASP A 83 -0.91 -1.39 -11.35
N ILE A 84 -1.54 -1.49 -10.19
CA ILE A 84 -0.93 -1.14 -8.89
C ILE A 84 -0.14 -2.32 -8.31
#